data_AF-R7J3W0-F1
#
_entry.id   AF-R7J3W0-F1
#
_cell.length_a   1.000
_cell.length_b   1.000
_cell.length_c   1.000
_cell.angle_alpha   90.00
_cell.angle_beta   90.00
_cell.angle_gamma   90.00
#
_symmetry.space_group_name_H-M   'P 1'
#
loop_
_entity.id
_entity.type
_entity.pdbx_description
1 polymer ?
#
loop_
_entity_poly.entity_id
_entity_poly.type
_entity_poly.pdbx_seq_one_letter_code
_entity_poly.pdbx_strand_id
1 'polypeptide(L)'
;MDNEKLSPEGQQAAFAEVVRQRYNSFMPKFINYLCRQYSFLSHSEAMDIYNDVFIAIYNNLQKSRIAPDTNWEAYMLKIGKNMVDKIYRAPKDGRIVSLTSTLCLTRPPMTPKAAPTA
;
A
#
# COMPACT_ATOMS: atom_id res chain seq x y z
N MET A 1 7.95 -0.15 40.59
CA MET A 1 7.34 -0.60 39.33
C MET A 1 8.26 -0.15 38.23
N ASP A 2 9.17 -1.05 37.90
CA ASP A 2 10.26 -0.82 36.97
C ASP A 2 9.66 -0.52 35.61
N ASN A 3 9.85 0.73 35.17
CA ASN A 3 9.48 1.17 33.84
C ASN A 3 10.54 0.60 32.88
N GLU A 4 10.51 -0.73 32.71
CA GLU A 4 11.38 -1.45 31.80
C GLU A 4 10.96 -1.03 30.40
N LYS A 5 11.60 0.05 29.90
CA LYS A 5 11.50 0.47 28.51
C LYS A 5 11.88 -0.75 27.68
N LEU A 6 10.86 -1.35 27.06
CA LEU A 6 11.00 -2.45 26.12
C LEU A 6 12.19 -2.16 25.20
N SER A 7 13.12 -3.12 25.06
CA SER A 7 14.26 -3.01 24.14
C SER A 7 13.77 -2.52 22.76
N PRO A 8 14.56 -1.73 22.00
CA PRO A 8 14.19 -1.28 20.66
C PRO A 8 13.65 -2.40 19.76
N GLU A 9 14.21 -3.61 19.90
CA GLU A 9 13.78 -4.82 19.19
C GLU A 9 12.39 -5.30 19.65
N GLY A 10 12.11 -5.25 20.96
CA GLY A 10 10.80 -5.59 21.52
C GLY A 10 9.70 -4.63 21.09
N GLN A 11 10.01 -3.34 20.97
CA GLN A 11 9.05 -2.33 20.48
C GLN A 11 8.70 -2.57 19.01
N GLN A 12 9.71 -2.92 18.20
CA GLN A 12 9.50 -3.23 16.79
C GLN A 12 8.64 -4.49 16.61
N ALA A 13 8.88 -5.55 17.39
CA ALA A 13 8.09 -6.77 17.36
C ALA A 13 6.63 -6.53 17.80
N ALA A 14 6.42 -5.76 18.87
CA ALA A 14 5.09 -5.40 19.33
C ALA A 14 4.32 -4.57 18.28
N PHE A 15 4.99 -3.61 17.64
CA PHE A 15 4.42 -2.84 16.54
C PHE A 15 4.03 -3.72 15.36
N ALA A 16 4.92 -4.60 14.92
CA ALA A 16 4.65 -5.53 13.82
C ALA A 16 3.44 -6.41 14.10
N GLU A 17 3.28 -6.87 15.35
CA GLU A 17 2.14 -7.68 15.75
C GLU A 17 0.82 -6.90 15.71
N VAL A 18 0.80 -5.65 16.20
CA VAL A 18 -0.39 -4.79 16.12
C VAL A 18 -0.79 -4.56 14.65
N VAL A 19 0.19 -4.28 13.78
CA VAL A 19 -0.06 -4.10 12.35
C VAL A 19 -0.63 -5.38 11.73
N ARG A 20 -0.05 -6.54 12.05
CA ARG A 20 -0.50 -7.85 11.56
C ARG A 20 -1.94 -8.15 11.99
N GLN A 21 -2.27 -7.92 13.26
CA GLN A 21 -3.63 -8.11 13.77
C GLN A 21 -4.63 -7.19 13.07
N ARG A 22 -4.27 -5.92 12.84
CA ARG A 22 -5.12 -4.97 12.11
C ARG A 22 -5.30 -5.37 10.66
N TYR A 23 -4.24 -5.80 10.00
CA TYR A 23 -4.29 -6.32 8.64
C TYR A 23 -5.23 -7.52 8.54
N ASN A 24 -5.09 -8.53 9.40
CA ASN A 24 -5.91 -9.74 9.32
C ASN A 24 -7.39 -9.47 9.64
N SER A 25 -7.67 -8.61 10.62
CA SER A 25 -9.05 -8.32 11.05
C SER A 25 -9.84 -7.51 10.02
N PHE A 26 -9.18 -6.63 9.26
CA PHE A 26 -9.87 -5.74 8.33
C PHE A 26 -10.01 -6.32 6.91
N MET A 27 -9.12 -7.24 6.52
CA MET A 27 -9.06 -7.87 5.20
C MET A 27 -10.42 -8.39 4.69
N PRO A 28 -11.15 -9.27 5.42
CA PRO A 28 -12.39 -9.85 4.89
C PRO A 28 -13.47 -8.79 4.66
N LYS A 29 -13.54 -7.77 5.53
CA LYS A 29 -14.51 -6.68 5.40
C LYS A 29 -14.19 -5.79 4.20
N PHE A 30 -12.92 -5.48 4.00
CA PHE A 30 -12.46 -4.64 2.89
C PHE A 30 -12.68 -5.32 1.54
N ILE A 31 -12.29 -6.59 1.39
CA ILE A 31 -12.46 -7.33 0.14
C ILE A 31 -13.94 -7.46 -0.20
N ASN A 32 -14.77 -7.82 0.78
CA ASN A 32 -16.23 -7.89 0.57
C ASN A 32 -16.82 -6.54 0.16
N TYR A 33 -16.33 -5.43 0.74
CA TYR A 33 -16.76 -4.09 0.32
C TYR A 33 -16.41 -3.81 -1.13
N LEU A 34 -15.16 -4.05 -1.55
CA LEU A 34 -14.74 -3.78 -2.94
C LEU A 34 -15.48 -4.66 -3.94
N CYS A 35 -15.55 -5.97 -3.72
CA CYS A 35 -16.23 -6.88 -4.65
C CYS A 35 -17.74 -6.61 -4.75
N ARG A 36 -18.39 -6.10 -3.68
CA ARG A 36 -19.79 -5.66 -3.73
C ARG A 36 -19.97 -4.36 -4.52
N GLN A 37 -19.03 -3.43 -4.36
CA GLN A 37 -19.09 -2.12 -5.00
C GLN A 37 -18.69 -2.16 -6.49
N TYR A 38 -17.77 -3.05 -6.85
CA TYR A 38 -17.18 -3.18 -8.17
C TYR A 38 -17.29 -4.62 -8.65
N SER A 39 -18.37 -4.94 -9.36
CA SER A 39 -18.67 -6.30 -9.82
C SER A 39 -17.65 -6.86 -10.82
N PHE A 40 -16.81 -6.02 -11.41
CA PHE A 40 -15.75 -6.41 -12.33
C PHE A 40 -14.44 -6.79 -11.60
N LEU A 41 -14.29 -6.48 -10.30
CA LEU A 41 -13.10 -6.85 -9.54
C LEU A 41 -13.18 -8.31 -9.09
N SER A 42 -12.16 -9.07 -9.44
CA SER A 42 -11.92 -10.38 -8.84
C SER A 42 -11.46 -10.25 -7.38
N HIS A 43 -11.60 -11.33 -6.63
CA HIS A 43 -11.12 -11.40 -5.25
C HIS A 43 -9.59 -11.18 -5.15
N SER A 44 -8.84 -11.67 -6.14
CA SER A 44 -7.39 -11.47 -6.22
C SER A 44 -7.03 -10.00 -6.40
N GLU A 45 -7.67 -9.31 -7.35
CA GLU A 45 -7.41 -7.87 -7.57
C GLU A 45 -7.81 -7.04 -6.35
N ALA A 46 -8.90 -7.39 -5.66
CA ALA A 46 -9.28 -6.74 -4.42
C ALA A 46 -8.25 -6.95 -3.30
N MET A 47 -7.59 -8.11 -3.25
CA MET A 47 -6.49 -8.40 -2.32
C MET A 47 -5.23 -7.60 -2.66
N ASP A 48 -4.90 -7.45 -3.95
CA ASP A 48 -3.78 -6.62 -4.39
C ASP A 48 -4.00 -5.15 -4.00
N ILE A 49 -5.21 -4.62 -4.24
CA ILE A 49 -5.59 -3.28 -3.79
C ILE A 49 -5.51 -3.17 -2.26
N TYR A 50 -5.90 -4.21 -1.53
CA TYR A 50 -5.82 -4.21 -0.08
C TYR A 50 -4.38 -4.07 0.44
N ASN A 51 -3.43 -4.77 -0.18
CA ASN A 51 -2.01 -4.65 0.12
C ASN A 51 -1.50 -3.24 -0.15
N ASP A 52 -1.86 -2.67 -1.30
CA ASP A 52 -1.48 -1.32 -1.68
C ASP A 52 -2.03 -0.26 -0.71
N VAL A 53 -3.26 -0.45 -0.20
CA VAL A 53 -3.85 0.44 0.83
C VAL A 53 -2.97 0.48 2.08
N PHE A 54 -2.48 -0.67 2.55
CA PHE A 54 -1.62 -0.71 3.74
C PHE A 54 -0.27 -0.03 3.51
N ILE A 55 0.32 -0.19 2.32
CA ILE A 55 1.53 0.53 1.93
C ILE A 55 1.28 2.05 1.89
N ALA A 56 0.15 2.48 1.32
CA ALA A 56 -0.23 3.88 1.26
C ALA A 56 -0.45 4.49 2.66
N ILE A 57 -1.07 3.74 3.58
CA ILE A 57 -1.27 4.15 4.97
C ILE A 57 0.07 4.32 5.68
N TYR A 58 0.97 3.34 5.56
CA TYR A 58 2.32 3.43 6.13
C TYR A 58 3.05 4.68 5.63
N ASN A 59 3.02 4.93 4.33
CA ASN A 59 3.64 6.13 3.73
C ASN A 59 3.01 7.44 4.23
N ASN A 60 1.70 7.45 4.47
CA ASN A 60 1.00 8.63 5.01
C ASN A 60 1.27 8.85 6.50
N LEU A 61 1.44 7.77 7.28
CA LEU A 61 1.90 7.83 8.67
C LEU A 61 3.29 8.45 8.77
N GLN A 62 4.25 7.98 7.96
CA GLN A 62 5.62 8.51 7.94
C GLN A 62 5.69 10.01 7.58
N LYS A 63 4.69 10.50 6.83
CA LYS A 63 4.59 11.91 6.41
C LYS A 63 3.70 12.75 7.33
N SER A 64 3.23 12.21 8.46
CA SER A 64 2.29 12.87 9.38
C SER A 64 1.04 13.43 8.69
N ARG A 65 0.51 12.72 7.68
CA ARG A 65 -0.65 13.13 6.87
C ARG A 65 -1.99 12.60 7.39
N ILE A 66 -1.98 11.92 8.54
CA ILE A 66 -3.16 11.28 9.12
C ILE A 66 -3.47 12.00 10.43
N ALA A 67 -4.70 12.50 10.55
CA ALA A 67 -5.16 13.16 11.76
C ALA A 67 -5.29 12.12 12.91
N PRO A 68 -5.02 12.51 14.17
CA PRO A 68 -5.02 11.58 15.30
C PRO A 68 -6.40 10.94 15.59
N ASP A 69 -7.48 11.60 15.21
CA ASP A 69 -8.89 11.18 15.35
C ASP A 69 -9.43 10.45 14.11
N THR A 70 -8.56 10.04 13.19
CA THR A 70 -8.97 9.39 11.94
C THR A 70 -9.74 8.10 12.23
N ASN A 71 -10.95 8.01 11.68
CA ASN A 71 -11.66 6.73 11.58
C ASN A 71 -10.94 5.84 10.56
N TRP A 72 -10.15 4.89 11.09
CA TRP A 72 -9.30 3.99 10.31
C TRP A 72 -10.06 3.19 9.25
N GLU A 73 -11.26 2.70 9.58
CA GLU A 73 -12.08 1.94 8.66
C GLU A 73 -12.52 2.79 7.47
N ALA A 74 -13.13 3.95 7.75
CA ALA A 74 -13.57 4.87 6.70
C ALA A 74 -12.38 5.35 5.84
N TYR A 75 -11.24 5.58 6.47
CA TYR A 75 -10.02 5.99 5.80
C TYR A 75 -9.47 4.91 4.86
N MET A 76 -9.36 3.65 5.32
CA MET A 76 -8.94 2.51 4.50
C MET A 76 -9.86 2.32 3.29
N LEU A 77 -11.18 2.32 3.50
CA LEU A 77 -12.15 2.18 2.42
C LEU A 77 -12.05 3.32 1.41
N LYS A 78 -11.83 4.56 1.88
CA LYS A 78 -11.63 5.73 1.02
C LYS A 78 -10.37 5.60 0.16
N ILE A 79 -9.25 5.14 0.71
CA ILE A 79 -8.03 4.90 -0.06
C ILE A 79 -8.28 3.79 -1.10
N GLY A 80 -8.87 2.67 -0.69
CA GLY A 80 -9.19 1.55 -1.59
C GLY A 80 -10.06 1.98 -2.75
N LYS A 81 -11.16 2.69 -2.48
CA LYS A 81 -12.02 3.29 -3.51
C LYS A 81 -11.23 4.19 -4.47
N ASN A 82 -10.37 5.06 -3.94
CA ASN A 82 -9.55 5.95 -4.78
C ASN A 82 -8.54 5.18 -5.64
N MET A 83 -8.02 4.05 -5.17
CA MET A 83 -7.12 3.20 -5.96
C MET A 83 -7.87 2.54 -7.11
N VAL A 84 -9.04 1.95 -6.84
CA VAL A 84 -9.91 1.39 -7.90
C VAL A 84 -10.28 2.46 -8.91
N ASP A 85 -10.75 3.63 -8.45
CA ASP A 85 -11.08 4.75 -9.32
C ASP A 85 -9.89 5.19 -10.18
N LYS A 86 -8.66 5.12 -9.68
CA LYS A 86 -7.46 5.49 -10.46
C LYS A 86 -7.05 4.43 -11.48
N ILE A 87 -7.15 3.16 -11.13
CA ILE A 87 -6.77 2.03 -11.99
C ILE A 87 -7.78 1.88 -13.14
N TYR A 88 -9.08 1.97 -12.82
CA TYR A 88 -10.16 1.57 -13.72
C TYR A 88 -10.97 2.74 -14.30
N ARG A 89 -10.79 3.99 -13.85
CA ARG A 89 -11.34 5.10 -14.62
C ARG A 89 -10.57 5.20 -15.92
N ALA A 90 -11.29 4.99 -17.02
CA ALA A 90 -10.82 5.35 -18.34
C ALA A 90 -10.28 6.80 -18.28
N PRO A 91 -9.04 7.04 -18.74
CA PRO A 91 -8.52 8.39 -18.83
C PRO A 91 -9.41 9.10 -19.85
N LYS A 92 -10.07 10.19 -19.44
CA LYS A 92 -10.81 11.05 -20.38
C LYS A 92 -9.90 11.60 -21.49
N ASP A 93 -8.58 11.51 -21.31
CA ASP A 93 -7.53 11.94 -22.24
C ASP A 93 -6.66 10.79 -22.83
N GLY A 94 -7.11 9.54 -22.81
CA GLY A 94 -6.43 8.45 -23.55
C GLY A 94 -5.04 8.02 -23.04
N ARG A 95 -4.59 8.47 -21.87
CA ARG A 95 -3.34 8.01 -21.23
C ARG A 95 -3.59 6.86 -20.26
N ILE A 96 -3.48 5.63 -20.74
CA ILE A 96 -3.51 4.42 -19.88
C ILE A 96 -2.36 4.54 -18.87
N VAL A 97 -2.68 4.78 -17.60
CA VAL A 97 -1.71 4.67 -16.51
C VAL A 97 -1.58 3.20 -16.13
N SER A 98 -0.69 2.50 -16.84
CA SER A 98 -0.21 1.19 -16.43
C SER A 98 0.48 1.35 -15.07
N LEU A 99 -0.18 0.94 -13.99
CA LEU A 99 0.46 0.74 -12.69
C LEU A 99 1.27 -0.57 -12.71
N THR A 100 2.16 -0.68 -13.68
CA THR A 100 3.22 -1.69 -13.65
C THR A 100 4.47 -1.02 -13.09
N SER A 101 4.77 -1.33 -11.83
CA SER A 101 6.16 -1.46 -11.37
C SER A 101 7.08 -0.24 -11.49
N THR A 102 6.62 0.99 -11.24
CA THR A 102 7.55 2.14 -11.07
C THR A 102 8.00 2.35 -9.62
N LEU A 103 8.04 1.29 -8.81
CA LEU A 103 8.70 1.30 -7.50
C LEU A 103 9.69 0.13 -7.31
N CYS A 104 10.03 -0.57 -8.39
CA CYS A 104 11.11 -1.56 -8.38
C CYS A 104 12.23 -1.08 -9.31
N LEU A 105 13.38 -0.80 -8.70
CA LEU A 105 14.71 -0.77 -9.33
C LEU A 105 14.98 0.37 -10.34
N THR A 106 15.28 1.57 -9.83
CA THR A 106 16.31 2.40 -10.48
C THR A 106 17.68 1.78 -10.23
N ARG A 107 17.97 0.66 -10.90
CA ARG A 107 19.36 0.24 -11.16
C ARG A 107 19.72 0.84 -12.52
N PRO A 108 20.69 1.76 -12.61
CA PRO A 108 21.06 2.31 -13.90
C PRO A 108 21.63 1.21 -14.80
N PRO A 109 21.40 1.29 -16.12
CA PRO A 109 21.97 0.31 -17.06
C PRO A 109 23.50 0.37 -16.97
N MET A 110 24.15 -0.77 -16.75
CA MET A 110 25.59 -0.88 -17.00
C MET A 110 25.80 -0.69 -18.50
N THR A 111 26.32 0.47 -18.89
CA THR A 111 26.84 0.68 -20.24
C THR A 111 28.03 -0.26 -20.46
N PRO A 112 28.11 -1.00 -21.58
CA PRO A 112 29.36 -1.66 -21.94
C PRO A 112 30.40 -0.58 -22.23
N LYS A 113 31.45 -0.55 -21.41
CA LYS A 113 32.62 0.30 -21.61
C LYS A 113 33.25 -0.10 -22.95
N ALA A 114 33.26 0.83 -23.91
CA ALA A 114 33.98 0.66 -25.17
C ALA A 114 35.46 0.36 -24.87
N ALA A 115 35.98 -0.69 -25.50
CA ALA A 115 37.40 -1.03 -25.47
C ALA A 115 38.18 0.06 -26.22
N PRO A 116 39.33 0.54 -25.70
CA PRO A 116 40.22 1.39 -26.48
C PRO A 116 40.90 0.53 -27.55
N THR A 117 40.70 0.90 -28.81
CA THR A 117 41.50 0.42 -29.94
C THR A 117 42.92 0.91 -29.74
N ALA A 118 43.87 -0.03 -29.67
CA ALA A 118 45.30 0.21 -29.81
C ALA A 118 45.71 0.05 -31.28
#